data_AF-A0A060BJV7-F1
#
_entry.id   AF-A0A060BJV7-F1
#
_cell.length_a   1.000
_cell.length_b   1.000
_cell.length_c   1.000
_cell.angle_alpha   90.00
_cell.angle_beta   90.00
_cell.angle_gamma   90.00
#
_symmetry.space_group_name_H-M   'P 1'
#
loop_
_entity.id
_entity.type
_entity.pdbx_description
1 polymer ?
#
loop_
_entity_poly.entity_id
_entity_poly.type
_entity_poly.pdbx_seq_one_letter_code
_entity_poly.pdbx_strand_id
1 'polypeptide(L)'
;MVWEQTGLPELVHRLRPDVLHSPHYTSPQFPGVPVTITLHDATFFSNPEAHSPLKRQFFQKAVGRAVRRADSLVVPSLATRDETIRYVGGDPALFHVAYHGVDRSVFHPVDDEERRRVAR
;
A
#
# COMPACT_ATOMS: atom_id res chain seq x y z
N MET A 1 -16.17 -2.26 -0.01
CA MET A 1 -16.20 -3.74 0.05
C MET A 1 -17.05 -4.35 -1.05
N VAL A 2 -18.37 -4.11 -1.13
CA VAL A 2 -19.22 -4.79 -2.15
C VAL A 2 -18.73 -4.53 -3.58
N TRP A 3 -18.54 -3.27 -3.97
CA TRP A 3 -18.02 -2.92 -5.29
C TRP A 3 -16.67 -3.58 -5.63
N GLU A 4 -15.74 -3.61 -4.67
CA GLU A 4 -14.41 -4.22 -4.87
C GLU A 4 -14.51 -5.73 -5.14
N GLN A 5 -15.52 -6.41 -4.59
CA GLN A 5 -15.67 -7.85 -4.74
C GLN A 5 -16.56 -8.24 -5.93
N THR A 6 -17.35 -7.32 -6.49
CA THR A 6 -18.27 -7.60 -7.61
C THR A 6 -17.99 -6.75 -8.84
N GLY A 7 -18.05 -5.43 -8.70
CA GLY A 7 -17.90 -4.50 -9.83
C GLY A 7 -16.46 -4.37 -10.33
N LEU A 8 -15.47 -4.46 -9.44
CA LEU A 8 -14.06 -4.42 -9.86
C LEU A 8 -13.68 -5.67 -10.69
N PRO A 9 -14.01 -6.92 -10.29
CA PRO A 9 -13.85 -8.09 -11.17
C PRO A 9 -14.57 -7.98 -12.51
N GLU A 10 -15.80 -7.46 -12.52
CA GLU A 10 -16.53 -7.23 -13.77
C GLU A 10 -15.79 -6.25 -14.69
N LEU A 11 -15.26 -5.17 -14.11
CA LEU A 11 -14.46 -4.19 -14.83
C LEU A 11 -13.15 -4.82 -15.36
N VAL A 12 -12.46 -5.63 -14.56
CA VAL A 12 -11.27 -6.36 -15.01
C VAL A 12 -11.61 -7.29 -16.17
N HIS A 13 -12.70 -8.04 -16.09
CA HIS A 13 -13.12 -8.92 -17.17
C HIS A 13 -13.44 -8.14 -18.46
N ARG A 14 -14.10 -6.99 -18.34
CA ARG A 14 -14.45 -6.13 -19.48
C ARG A 14 -13.25 -5.46 -20.13
N LEU A 15 -12.33 -4.93 -19.32
CA LEU A 15 -11.16 -4.19 -19.80
C LEU A 15 -9.98 -5.08 -20.19
N ARG A 16 -9.91 -6.29 -19.63
CA ARG A 16 -8.81 -7.27 -19.81
C ARG A 16 -7.41 -6.65 -19.60
N PRO A 17 -7.15 -6.00 -18.45
CA PRO A 17 -5.81 -5.52 -18.14
C PRO A 17 -4.85 -6.69 -17.93
N ASP A 18 -3.56 -6.47 -18.15
CA ASP A 18 -2.53 -7.46 -17.85
C ASP A 18 -2.30 -7.63 -16.34
N VAL A 19 -2.49 -6.55 -15.56
CA VAL A 19 -2.29 -6.51 -14.11
C VAL A 19 -3.33 -5.62 -13.45
N LEU A 20 -3.82 -6.04 -12.28
CA LEU A 20 -4.62 -5.20 -11.39
C LEU A 20 -3.72 -4.61 -10.30
N HIS A 21 -3.60 -3.28 -10.24
CA HIS A 21 -2.92 -2.60 -9.15
C HIS A 21 -3.92 -2.11 -8.09
N SER A 22 -3.87 -2.69 -6.90
CA SER A 22 -4.61 -2.25 -5.73
C SER A 22 -3.72 -1.35 -4.85
N PRO A 23 -3.98 -0.04 -4.75
CA PRO A 23 -3.16 0.89 -3.96
C PRO A 23 -3.44 0.79 -2.44
N HIS A 24 -3.89 -0.37 -1.98
CA HIS A 24 -4.32 -0.61 -0.60
C HIS A 24 -4.28 -2.11 -0.30
N TYR A 25 -4.28 -2.51 0.99
CA TYR A 25 -4.19 -3.92 1.42
C TYR A 25 -5.41 -4.79 1.05
N THR A 26 -6.33 -4.28 0.23
CA THR A 26 -7.54 -4.97 -0.21
C THR A 26 -7.52 -5.18 -1.72
N SER A 27 -7.99 -6.35 -2.15
CA SER A 27 -8.15 -6.71 -3.54
C SER A 27 -9.34 -7.66 -3.70
N PRO A 28 -9.91 -7.78 -4.91
CA PRO A 28 -10.95 -8.77 -5.15
C PRO A 28 -10.45 -10.18 -4.81
N GLN A 29 -11.34 -11.00 -4.25
CA GLN A 29 -11.02 -12.41 -4.01
C GLN A 29 -10.72 -13.14 -5.33
N PHE A 30 -11.42 -12.81 -6.43
CA PHE A 30 -11.18 -13.46 -7.71
C PHE A 30 -10.94 -12.39 -8.78
N PRO A 31 -9.72 -11.84 -8.86
CA PRO A 31 -9.39 -10.75 -9.77
C PRO A 31 -9.31 -11.22 -11.23
N GLY A 32 -9.00 -12.49 -11.49
CA GLY A 32 -8.89 -13.07 -12.84
C GLY A 32 -7.60 -12.70 -13.59
N VAL A 33 -6.76 -11.85 -13.00
CA VAL A 33 -5.47 -11.38 -13.53
C VAL A 33 -4.47 -11.25 -12.36
N PRO A 34 -3.16 -11.20 -12.63
CA PRO A 34 -2.15 -10.92 -11.60
C PRO A 34 -2.45 -9.63 -10.84
N VAL A 35 -2.17 -9.61 -9.53
CA VAL A 35 -2.44 -8.48 -8.64
C VAL A 35 -1.17 -7.94 -8.02
N THR A 36 -0.93 -6.64 -8.23
CA THR A 36 0.04 -5.86 -7.47
C THR A 36 -0.68 -5.13 -6.34
N ILE A 37 -0.16 -5.20 -5.12
CA ILE A 37 -0.73 -4.50 -3.96
C ILE A 37 0.27 -3.50 -3.39
N THR A 38 -0.14 -2.24 -3.20
CA THR A 38 0.65 -1.29 -2.41
C THR A 38 0.29 -1.40 -0.93
N LEU A 39 1.29 -1.66 -0.09
CA LEU A 39 1.20 -1.58 1.35
C LEU A 39 1.85 -0.28 1.82
N HIS A 40 1.02 0.71 2.12
CA HIS A 40 1.49 2.03 2.56
C HIS A 40 2.03 2.02 3.98
N ASP A 41 1.46 1.19 4.85
CA ASP A 41 1.74 1.29 6.27
C ASP A 41 1.84 -0.08 6.92
N ALA A 42 2.86 -0.21 7.76
CA ALA A 42 3.11 -1.32 8.66
C ALA A 42 3.10 -0.86 10.13
N THR A 43 2.88 0.43 10.42
CA THR A 43 2.88 0.98 11.80
C THR A 43 1.80 0.41 12.71
N PHE A 44 0.82 -0.33 12.18
CA PHE A 44 -0.06 -1.17 12.99
C PHE A 44 0.70 -2.19 13.84
N PHE A 45 1.97 -2.45 13.54
CA PHE A 45 2.80 -3.43 14.24
C PHE A 45 3.75 -2.82 15.29
N SER A 46 4.18 -1.56 15.13
CA SER A 46 5.24 -0.93 15.94
C SER A 46 4.76 -0.07 17.11
N ASN A 47 3.47 0.29 17.18
CA ASN A 47 2.95 1.12 18.27
C ASN A 47 1.75 0.49 19.02
N PRO A 48 2.01 -0.39 20.01
CA PRO A 48 0.98 -1.12 20.76
C PRO A 48 0.00 -0.23 21.53
N GLU A 49 0.40 0.99 21.88
CA GLU A 49 -0.41 1.93 22.67
C GLU A 49 -1.40 2.74 21.83
N ALA A 50 -1.15 2.85 20.52
CA ALA A 50 -2.01 3.61 19.61
C ALA A 50 -3.25 2.82 19.13
N HIS A 51 -3.25 1.48 19.29
CA HIS A 51 -4.28 0.61 18.72
C HIS A 51 -4.70 -0.52 19.67
N SER A 52 -6.03 -0.69 19.84
CA SER A 52 -6.60 -1.82 20.57
C SER A 52 -6.07 -3.16 20.05
N PRO A 53 -5.74 -4.15 20.91
CA PRO A 53 -5.23 -5.48 20.52
C PRO A 53 -6.08 -6.18 19.45
N LEU A 54 -7.40 -5.95 19.46
CA LEU A 54 -8.35 -6.46 18.48
C LEU A 54 -8.11 -5.88 17.08
N LYS A 55 -7.85 -4.58 16.97
CA LYS A 55 -7.50 -3.93 15.69
C LYS A 55 -6.18 -4.47 15.16
N ARG A 56 -5.19 -4.66 16.03
CA ARG A 56 -3.89 -5.24 15.64
C ARG A 56 -4.08 -6.59 14.97
N GLN A 57 -4.74 -7.54 15.63
CA GLN A 57 -5.00 -8.88 15.08
C GLN A 57 -5.78 -8.86 13.77
N PHE A 58 -6.78 -7.97 13.65
CA PHE A 58 -7.52 -7.78 12.42
C PHE A 58 -6.60 -7.33 11.27
N PHE A 59 -5.78 -6.30 11.50
CA PHE A 59 -4.86 -5.79 10.48
C PHE A 59 -3.78 -6.81 10.12
N GLN A 60 -3.18 -7.55 11.07
CA GLN A 60 -2.21 -8.60 10.71
C GLN A 60 -2.85 -9.68 9.83
N LYS A 61 -4.11 -10.05 10.11
CA LYS A 61 -4.85 -11.02 9.28
C LYS A 61 -5.18 -10.48 7.90
N ALA A 62 -5.60 -9.21 7.81
CA ALA A 62 -5.95 -8.55 6.55
C ALA A 62 -4.71 -8.36 5.66
N VAL A 63 -3.64 -7.76 6.21
CA VAL A 63 -2.37 -7.57 5.52
C VAL A 63 -1.73 -8.91 5.18
N GLY A 64 -1.74 -9.88 6.09
CA GLY A 64 -1.24 -11.23 5.80
C GLY A 64 -2.03 -11.91 4.67
N ARG A 65 -3.33 -11.65 4.53
CA ARG A 65 -4.10 -12.12 3.37
C ARG A 65 -3.69 -11.40 2.10
N ALA A 66 -3.43 -10.09 2.15
CA ALA A 66 -2.94 -9.32 1.00
C ALA A 66 -1.59 -9.87 0.51
N VAL A 67 -0.63 -10.04 1.42
CA VAL A 67 0.72 -10.57 1.14
C VAL A 67 0.66 -11.95 0.47
N ARG A 68 -0.20 -12.85 0.97
CA ARG A 68 -0.33 -14.21 0.39
C ARG A 68 -1.01 -14.26 -0.98
N ARG A 69 -1.75 -13.22 -1.35
CA ARG A 69 -2.56 -13.20 -2.58
C ARG A 69 -1.96 -12.33 -3.68
N ALA A 70 -1.06 -11.43 -3.32
CA ALA A 70 -0.41 -10.55 -4.28
C ALA A 70 0.63 -11.34 -5.08
N ASP A 71 0.64 -11.12 -6.40
CA ASP A 71 1.72 -11.56 -7.28
C ASP A 71 2.93 -10.64 -7.16
N SER A 72 2.73 -9.39 -6.71
CA SER A 72 3.80 -8.49 -6.30
C SER A 72 3.32 -7.43 -5.29
N LEU A 73 4.24 -6.95 -4.46
CA LEU A 73 3.98 -5.99 -3.39
C LEU A 73 4.80 -4.74 -3.60
N VAL A 74 4.18 -3.56 -3.51
CA VAL A 74 4.86 -2.27 -3.54
C VAL A 74 4.81 -1.67 -2.14
N VAL A 75 5.95 -1.17 -1.66
CA VAL A 75 6.06 -0.54 -0.33
C VAL A 75 6.84 0.77 -0.43
N PRO A 76 6.51 1.80 0.37
CA PRO A 76 7.13 3.11 0.24
C PRO A 76 8.53 3.20 0.83
N SER A 77 8.98 2.17 1.56
CA SER A 77 10.27 2.14 2.20
C SER A 77 10.75 0.73 2.52
N LEU A 78 12.07 0.60 2.77
CA LEU A 78 12.66 -0.61 3.34
C LEU A 78 12.08 -0.92 4.73
N ALA A 79 11.80 0.11 5.53
CA ALA A 79 11.22 -0.07 6.87
C ALA A 79 9.84 -0.75 6.79
N THR A 80 8.96 -0.28 5.89
CA THR A 80 7.64 -0.88 5.67
C THR A 80 7.75 -2.32 5.18
N ARG A 81 8.70 -2.60 4.27
CA ARG A 81 8.99 -3.96 3.80
C ARG A 81 9.37 -4.89 4.96
N ASP A 82 10.39 -4.50 5.70
CA ASP A 82 11.02 -5.33 6.73
C ASP A 82 10.06 -5.56 7.90
N GLU A 83 9.28 -4.54 8.26
CA GLU A 83 8.24 -4.65 9.26
C GLU A 83 7.10 -5.58 8.79
N THR A 84 6.63 -5.44 7.55
CA THR A 84 5.61 -6.34 7.01
C THR A 84 6.09 -7.79 7.06
N ILE A 85 7.30 -8.07 6.56
CA ILE A 85 7.88 -9.42 6.58
C ILE A 85 8.02 -9.94 8.02
N ARG A 86 8.48 -9.11 8.96
CA ARG A 86 8.63 -9.48 10.37
C ARG A 86 7.30 -9.92 11.01
N TYR A 87 6.20 -9.23 10.73
CA TYR A 87 4.94 -9.43 11.44
C TYR A 87 3.92 -10.32 10.72
N VAL A 88 3.93 -10.36 9.39
CA VAL A 88 2.97 -11.16 8.60
C VAL A 88 3.63 -12.17 7.67
N GLY A 89 4.96 -12.17 7.57
CA GLY A 89 5.72 -12.98 6.62
C GLY A 89 5.61 -12.44 5.19
N GLY A 90 6.00 -13.28 4.23
CA GLY A 90 6.03 -12.97 2.80
C GLY A 90 7.39 -13.26 2.19
N ASP A 91 7.40 -13.63 0.91
CA ASP A 91 8.63 -13.82 0.16
C ASP A 91 9.27 -12.46 -0.15
N PRO A 92 10.48 -12.15 0.34
CA PRO A 92 11.16 -10.88 0.06
C PRO A 92 11.31 -10.57 -1.43
N ALA A 93 11.35 -11.59 -2.30
CA ALA A 93 11.47 -11.42 -3.75
C ALA A 93 10.23 -10.77 -4.37
N LEU A 94 9.07 -10.84 -3.71
CA LEU A 94 7.82 -10.22 -4.17
C LEU A 94 7.70 -8.75 -3.76
N PHE A 95 8.59 -8.24 -2.89
CA PHE A 95 8.53 -6.86 -2.41
C PHE A 95 9.40 -5.91 -3.24
N HIS A 96 8.77 -4.87 -3.76
CA HIS A 96 9.37 -3.78 -4.50
C HIS A 96 9.28 -2.48 -3.69
N VAL A 97 10.44 -1.90 -3.35
CA VAL A 97 10.49 -0.62 -2.65
C VAL A 97 10.38 0.52 -3.67
N ALA A 98 9.31 1.30 -3.59
CA ALA A 98 9.08 2.48 -4.42
C ALA A 98 8.86 3.70 -3.51
N TYR A 99 9.92 4.46 -3.28
CA TYR A 99 9.85 5.67 -2.44
C TYR A 99 8.87 6.69 -3.01
N HIS A 100 8.18 7.40 -2.12
CA HIS A 100 7.30 8.48 -2.52
C HIS A 100 8.10 9.60 -3.21
N GLY A 101 7.61 10.01 -4.37
CA GLY A 101 8.09 11.19 -5.06
C GLY A 101 7.48 12.46 -4.50
N VAL A 102 8.02 13.60 -4.93
CA VAL A 102 7.47 14.92 -4.68
C VAL A 102 7.31 15.64 -6.02
N ASP A 103 6.23 16.38 -6.20
CA ASP A 103 6.03 17.23 -7.37
C ASP A 103 7.01 18.41 -7.32
N ARG A 104 8.00 18.43 -8.21
CA ARG A 104 9.03 19.47 -8.24
C ARG A 104 8.56 20.79 -8.84
N SER A 105 7.41 20.82 -9.51
CA SER A 105 6.78 22.08 -9.95
C SER A 105 6.16 22.83 -8.77
N VAL A 106 5.70 22.08 -7.76
CA VAL A 106 5.12 22.63 -6.53
C VAL A 106 6.19 22.81 -5.45
N PHE A 107 7.01 21.79 -5.22
CA PHE A 107 8.07 21.78 -4.20
C PHE A 107 9.44 21.95 -4.84
N HIS A 108 9.90 23.19 -4.85
CA HIS A 108 11.21 23.58 -5.35
C HIS A 108 11.81 24.66 -4.45
N PRO A 109 13.13 24.88 -4.49
CA PRO A 109 13.74 26.03 -3.84
C PRO A 109 13.14 27.33 -4.41
N VAL A 110 12.64 28.17 -3.51
CA VAL A 110 12.12 29.51 -3.84
C VAL A 110 13.10 30.60 -3.40
N ASP A 111 12.90 31.83 -3.88
CA ASP A 111 13.70 32.99 -3.49
C ASP A 111 13.34 33.52 -2.09
N ASP A 112 14.09 34.53 -1.62
CA ASP A 112 13.90 35.11 -0.28
C ASP A 112 12.60 35.92 -0.15
N GLU A 113 12.05 36.43 -1.25
CA GLU A 113 10.79 37.16 -1.24
C GLU A 113 9.64 36.19 -0.96
N GLU A 114 9.60 35.08 -1.69
CA GLU A 114 8.62 34.03 -1.51
C GLU A 114 8.77 33.35 -0.14
N ARG A 115 10.01 33.13 0.34
CA ARG A 115 10.25 32.66 1.72
C ARG A 115 9.64 33.60 2.77
N ARG A 116 9.82 34.92 2.63
CA ARG A 116 9.26 35.90 3.57
C ARG A 116 7.74 35.95 3.53
N ARG A 117 7.13 35.77 2.35
CA ARG A 117 5.67 35.76 2.17
C ARG A 117 4.98 34.68 3.01
N VAL A 118 5.60 33.50 3.12
CA VAL A 118 5.01 32.31 3.78
C VAL A 118 5.45 32.10 5.23
N ALA A 119 6.36 32.91 5.77
CA ALA A 119 6.96 32.74 7.09
C ALA A 119 6.05 33.15 8.28
N ARG A 120 4.72 32.97 8.18
CA ARG A 120 3.76 33.28 9.26
C ARG A 120 3.35 32.04 10.05
#